data_AF-A0AAV4HEE7-F1
#
_entry.id   AF-A0AAV4HEE7-F1
#
_cell.length_a   1.000
_cell.length_b   1.000
_cell.length_c   1.000
_cell.angle_alpha   90.00
_cell.angle_beta   90.00
_cell.angle_gamma   90.00
#
_symmetry.space_group_name_H-M   'P 1'
#
loop_
_entity.id
_entity.type
_entity.pdbx_description
1 polymer ?
#
loop_
_entity_poly.entity_id
_entity_poly.type
_entity_poly.pdbx_seq_one_letter_code
_entity_poly.pdbx_strand_id
1 'polypeptide(L)'
;MAVLSKPVWVSPTCYELGHCWTPYCTKASTDVAKNVFTEALKIYGTLYMMAGLLQKKGVKYYLGRFIPETLQSSIFLTINGTMFISMFCLWRRLVGFYVYYNVFICGIPICILAILIESKSRRGPLAVYLTNLAIETGYRMLVERKIVTAVPNGETLVAAMIEKDLVSKGEDGISVAFVF
;
A
#
# COMPACT_ATOMS: atom_id res chain seq x y z
N MET A 1 -15.21 7.05 -21.59
CA MET A 1 -15.85 8.01 -20.66
C MET A 1 -16.39 7.25 -19.46
N ALA A 2 -15.65 7.19 -18.35
CA ALA A 2 -16.15 6.60 -17.12
C ALA A 2 -16.84 7.68 -16.28
N VAL A 3 -18.17 7.71 -16.39
CA VAL A 3 -19.06 8.58 -15.63
C VAL A 3 -19.10 8.09 -14.18
N LEU A 4 -18.44 8.81 -13.27
CA LEU A 4 -18.49 8.63 -11.81
C LEU A 4 -19.86 8.97 -11.19
N SER A 5 -20.87 9.31 -12.02
CA SER A 5 -22.12 9.91 -11.53
C SER A 5 -23.24 8.92 -11.23
N LYS A 6 -23.05 7.62 -11.45
CA LYS A 6 -24.05 6.60 -11.08
C LYS A 6 -23.39 5.53 -10.22
N PRO A 7 -23.85 5.29 -8.99
CA PRO A 7 -23.47 4.08 -8.26
C PRO A 7 -24.00 2.90 -9.07
N VAL A 8 -23.14 2.31 -9.90
CA VAL A 8 -23.45 1.06 -10.57
C VAL A 8 -23.35 -0.01 -9.48
N TRP A 9 -24.50 -0.54 -9.09
CA TRP A 9 -24.58 -1.66 -8.17
C TRP A 9 -24.17 -2.91 -8.95
N VAL A 10 -23.05 -3.48 -8.60
CA VAL A 10 -22.51 -4.67 -9.27
C VAL A 10 -22.89 -5.86 -8.39
N SER A 11 -23.79 -6.72 -8.89
CA SER A 11 -24.25 -7.97 -8.24
C SER A 11 -23.29 -9.18 -8.26
N PRO A 12 -22.16 -9.22 -9.02
CA PRO A 12 -21.21 -10.33 -9.01
C PRO A 12 -20.82 -10.79 -7.62
N THR A 13 -20.45 -12.06 -7.59
CA THR A 13 -19.90 -12.69 -6.40
C THR A 13 -18.51 -12.13 -6.07
N CYS A 14 -18.06 -12.25 -4.82
CA CYS A 14 -16.68 -11.89 -4.43
C CYS A 14 -15.63 -12.67 -5.25
N TYR A 15 -16.00 -13.85 -5.76
CA TYR A 15 -15.21 -14.65 -6.67
C TYR A 15 -14.94 -13.93 -8.00
N GLU A 16 -15.95 -13.37 -8.64
CA GLU A 16 -15.81 -12.71 -9.95
C GLU A 16 -15.04 -11.38 -9.90
N LEU A 17 -15.03 -10.71 -8.75
CA LEU A 17 -14.43 -9.38 -8.61
C LEU A 17 -13.10 -9.37 -7.86
N GLY A 18 -12.95 -10.19 -6.82
CA GLY A 18 -11.85 -10.08 -5.87
C GLY A 18 -10.92 -11.29 -5.82
N HIS A 19 -11.44 -12.50 -6.04
CA HIS A 19 -10.64 -13.73 -5.92
C HIS A 19 -10.98 -14.79 -6.98
N CYS A 20 -10.81 -14.43 -8.25
CA CYS A 20 -11.23 -15.23 -9.41
C CYS A 20 -10.55 -16.60 -9.55
N TRP A 21 -9.51 -16.90 -8.77
CA TRP A 21 -8.78 -18.16 -8.82
C TRP A 21 -9.35 -19.25 -7.90
N THR A 22 -10.12 -18.90 -6.86
CA THR A 22 -10.75 -19.89 -5.96
C THR A 22 -12.12 -19.44 -5.47
N PRO A 23 -13.15 -20.31 -5.42
CA PRO A 23 -14.48 -19.91 -4.94
C PRO A 23 -14.55 -19.74 -3.41
N TYR A 24 -13.55 -20.22 -2.66
CA TYR A 24 -13.51 -20.16 -1.20
C TYR A 24 -12.73 -18.93 -0.70
N CYS A 25 -13.39 -17.99 -0.03
CA CYS A 25 -12.78 -16.75 0.46
C CYS A 25 -11.62 -16.97 1.45
N THR A 26 -11.73 -17.99 2.31
CA THR A 26 -10.68 -18.33 3.28
C THR A 26 -9.43 -18.85 2.58
N LYS A 27 -9.62 -19.75 1.60
CA LYS A 27 -8.53 -20.26 0.77
C LYS A 27 -7.85 -19.12 0.00
N ALA A 28 -8.62 -18.24 -0.63
CA ALA A 28 -8.11 -17.06 -1.32
C ALA A 28 -7.25 -16.17 -0.42
N SER A 29 -7.73 -15.89 0.80
CA SER A 29 -7.01 -15.06 1.77
C SER A 29 -5.69 -15.70 2.22
N THR A 30 -5.70 -17.01 2.51
CA THR A 30 -4.49 -17.73 2.91
C THR A 30 -3.47 -17.88 1.78
N ASP A 31 -3.95 -18.01 0.55
CA ASP A 31 -3.10 -18.12 -0.64
C ASP A 31 -2.37 -16.80 -0.91
N VAL A 32 -3.09 -15.69 -0.83
CA VAL A 32 -2.49 -14.34 -0.88
C VAL A 32 -1.52 -14.13 0.26
N ALA A 33 -1.88 -14.54 1.49
CA ALA A 33 -0.97 -14.40 2.63
C ALA A 33 0.36 -15.11 2.40
N LYS A 34 0.33 -16.35 1.89
CA LYS A 34 1.55 -17.13 1.61
C LYS A 34 2.38 -16.51 0.50
N ASN A 35 1.74 -16.11 -0.61
CA ASN A 35 2.43 -15.55 -1.76
C ASN A 35 3.04 -14.19 -1.42
N VAL A 36 2.25 -13.28 -0.81
CA VAL A 36 2.72 -11.96 -0.39
C VAL A 36 3.83 -12.07 0.65
N PHE A 37 3.70 -12.96 1.64
CA PHE A 37 4.75 -13.15 2.63
C PHE A 37 6.06 -13.64 2.02
N THR A 38 5.98 -14.57 1.07
CA THR A 38 7.16 -15.11 0.38
C THR A 38 7.86 -14.05 -0.47
N GLU A 39 7.09 -13.26 -1.23
CA GLU A 39 7.65 -12.17 -2.04
C GLU A 39 8.16 -11.01 -1.17
N ALA A 40 7.47 -10.69 -0.08
CA ALA A 40 7.92 -9.69 0.88
C ALA A 40 9.28 -10.09 1.49
N LEU A 41 9.43 -11.35 1.89
CA LEU A 41 10.71 -11.85 2.41
C LEU A 41 11.83 -11.78 1.38
N LYS A 42 11.56 -12.03 0.09
CA LYS A 42 12.57 -11.89 -0.97
C LYS A 42 13.00 -10.43 -1.15
N ILE A 43 12.05 -9.50 -1.23
CA ILE A 43 12.32 -8.08 -1.45
C ILE A 43 13.04 -7.47 -0.24
N TYR A 44 12.44 -7.59 0.96
CA TYR A 44 13.05 -7.01 2.16
C TYR A 44 14.30 -7.76 2.57
N GLY A 45 14.32 -9.09 2.46
CA GLY A 45 15.51 -9.89 2.76
C GLY A 45 16.71 -9.49 1.93
N THR A 46 16.55 -9.33 0.61
CA THR A 46 17.66 -8.89 -0.27
C THR A 46 18.10 -7.46 0.01
N LEU A 47 17.17 -6.52 0.18
CA LEU A 47 17.46 -5.12 0.50
C LEU A 47 18.26 -4.97 1.80
N TYR A 48 17.78 -5.57 2.88
CA TYR A 48 18.45 -5.46 4.16
C TYR A 48 19.78 -6.24 4.19
N MET A 49 19.90 -7.32 3.41
CA MET A 49 21.12 -8.11 3.32
C MET A 49 22.21 -7.28 2.62
N MET A 50 21.88 -6.61 1.51
CA MET A 50 22.77 -5.67 0.85
C MET A 50 23.16 -4.50 1.77
N ALA A 51 22.20 -3.92 2.49
CA ALA A 51 22.48 -2.84 3.45
C ALA A 51 23.42 -3.30 4.58
N GLY A 52 23.25 -4.53 5.08
CA GLY A 52 24.13 -5.12 6.08
C GLY A 52 25.56 -5.32 5.58
N LEU A 53 25.72 -5.81 4.33
CA LEU A 53 27.02 -6.02 3.69
C LEU A 53 27.79 -4.69 3.55
N LEU A 54 27.09 -3.64 3.11
CA LEU A 54 27.67 -2.29 2.98
C LEU A 54 28.09 -1.69 4.33
N GLN A 55 27.34 -1.95 5.40
CA GLN A 55 27.65 -1.42 6.73
C GLN A 55 28.70 -2.25 7.51
N LYS A 56 29.21 -3.36 6.96
CA LYS A 56 30.20 -4.27 7.58
C LYS A 56 29.86 -4.64 9.05
N LYS A 57 28.58 -4.79 9.36
CA LYS A 57 28.15 -5.06 10.74
C LYS A 57 28.39 -6.52 11.13
N GLY A 58 28.67 -6.78 12.40
CA GLY A 58 28.91 -8.13 12.91
C GLY A 58 27.64 -8.99 13.01
N VAL A 59 27.78 -10.32 13.07
CA VAL A 59 26.68 -11.31 13.08
C VAL A 59 25.64 -11.06 14.18
N LYS A 60 26.04 -10.52 15.34
CA LYS A 60 25.14 -10.17 16.45
C LYS A 60 24.12 -9.10 16.05
N TYR A 61 24.50 -8.15 15.19
CA TYR A 61 23.60 -7.13 14.67
C TYR A 61 22.56 -7.73 13.71
N TYR A 62 22.98 -8.72 12.90
CA TYR A 62 22.09 -9.38 11.97
C TYR A 62 20.97 -10.14 12.68
N LEU A 63 21.31 -10.94 13.70
CA LEU A 63 20.29 -11.70 14.45
C LEU A 63 19.41 -10.80 15.31
N GLY A 64 20.01 -9.81 15.98
CA GLY A 64 19.30 -9.00 16.97
C GLY A 64 18.39 -7.91 16.39
N ARG A 65 18.71 -7.38 15.20
CA ARG A 65 17.98 -6.23 14.64
C ARG A 65 17.46 -6.48 13.22
N PHE A 66 18.27 -7.08 12.35
CA PHE A 66 17.88 -7.30 10.95
C PHE A 66 16.73 -8.30 10.79
N ILE A 67 16.77 -9.44 11.49
CA ILE A 67 15.69 -10.44 11.43
C ILE A 67 14.34 -9.87 11.90
N PRO A 68 14.23 -9.27 13.11
CA PRO A 68 12.95 -8.74 13.57
C PRO A 68 12.46 -7.57 12.70
N GLU A 69 13.36 -6.70 12.23
CA GLU A 69 13.00 -5.61 11.33
C GLU A 69 12.47 -6.11 9.98
N THR A 70 13.11 -7.12 9.39
CA THR A 70 12.70 -7.71 8.10
C THR A 70 11.37 -8.45 8.23
N LEU A 71 11.23 -9.26 9.29
CA LEU A 71 9.98 -9.97 9.57
C LEU A 71 8.83 -9.00 9.83
N GLN A 72 9.05 -7.93 10.60
CA GLN A 72 8.01 -6.94 10.86
C GLN A 72 7.54 -6.25 9.57
N SER A 73 8.45 -5.87 8.67
CA SER A 73 8.08 -5.28 7.36
C SER A 73 7.30 -6.27 6.50
N SER A 74 7.69 -7.54 6.54
CA SER A 74 7.05 -8.60 5.77
C SER A 74 5.65 -8.89 6.29
N ILE A 75 5.48 -8.90 7.61
CA ILE A 75 4.19 -9.05 8.29
C ILE A 75 3.28 -7.86 7.97
N PHE A 76 3.79 -6.62 8.03
CA PHE A 76 3.03 -5.43 7.63
C PHE A 76 2.49 -5.55 6.21
N LEU A 77 3.35 -5.87 5.24
CA LEU A 77 2.94 -5.99 3.83
C LEU A 77 1.94 -7.13 3.62
N THR A 78 2.16 -8.26 4.30
CA THR A 78 1.26 -9.42 4.24
C THR A 78 -0.10 -9.10 4.82
N ILE A 79 -0.15 -8.45 5.99
CA ILE A 79 -1.41 -8.07 6.64
C ILE A 79 -2.18 -7.09 5.76
N ASN A 80 -1.51 -6.09 5.18
CA ASN A 80 -2.16 -5.13 4.29
C ASN A 80 -2.83 -5.84 3.10
N GLY A 81 -2.10 -6.70 2.38
CA GLY A 81 -2.63 -7.43 1.23
C GLY A 81 -3.71 -8.45 1.57
N THR A 82 -3.49 -9.29 2.59
CA THR A 82 -4.42 -10.34 3.00
C THR A 82 -5.70 -9.78 3.61
N MET A 83 -5.57 -8.77 4.47
CA MET A 83 -6.73 -8.16 5.11
C MET A 83 -7.58 -7.45 4.07
N PHE A 84 -6.98 -6.85 3.02
CA PHE A 84 -7.72 -6.18 1.95
C PHE A 84 -8.71 -7.12 1.27
N ILE A 85 -8.23 -8.29 0.83
CA ILE A 85 -9.07 -9.31 0.21
C ILE A 85 -10.10 -9.86 1.21
N SER A 86 -9.69 -10.07 2.47
CA SER A 86 -10.59 -10.59 3.52
C SER A 86 -11.75 -9.64 3.79
N MET A 87 -11.48 -8.33 3.90
CA MET A 87 -12.49 -7.31 4.12
C MET A 87 -13.37 -7.07 2.91
N PHE A 88 -12.81 -7.18 1.70
CA PHE A 88 -13.60 -7.15 0.46
C PHE A 88 -14.60 -8.31 0.39
N CYS A 89 -14.22 -9.50 0.85
CA CYS A 89 -15.12 -10.64 0.99
C CYS A 89 -16.15 -10.44 2.11
N LEU A 90 -15.71 -9.91 3.26
CA LEU A 90 -16.57 -9.66 4.42
C LEU A 90 -17.65 -8.62 4.09
N TRP A 91 -17.29 -7.57 3.36
CA TRP A 91 -18.21 -6.53 2.90
C TRP A 91 -19.37 -7.13 2.09
N ARG A 92 -19.07 -8.04 1.16
CA ARG A 92 -20.10 -8.74 0.37
C ARG A 92 -21.05 -9.56 1.22
N ARG A 93 -20.55 -10.15 2.31
CA ARG A 93 -21.35 -10.94 3.25
C ARG A 93 -22.27 -10.06 4.11
N LEU A 94 -21.83 -8.85 4.45
CA LEU A 94 -22.60 -7.92 5.27
C LEU A 94 -23.62 -7.12 4.46
N VAL A 95 -23.21 -6.60 3.31
CA VAL A 95 -23.96 -5.57 2.55
C VAL A 95 -24.66 -6.16 1.32
N GLY A 96 -24.15 -7.25 0.76
CA GLY A 96 -24.82 -7.96 -0.35
C GLY A 96 -24.56 -7.37 -1.75
N PHE A 97 -23.91 -6.22 -1.86
CA PHE A 97 -23.60 -5.56 -3.14
C PHE A 97 -22.21 -4.90 -3.13
N TYR A 98 -21.70 -4.59 -4.33
CA TYR A 98 -20.50 -3.79 -4.50
C TYR A 98 -20.82 -2.42 -5.12
N VAL A 99 -20.17 -1.39 -4.58
CA VAL A 99 -20.15 -0.02 -5.12
C VAL A 99 -18.72 0.27 -5.60
N TYR A 100 -18.56 1.10 -6.62
CA TYR A 100 -17.23 1.48 -7.12
C TYR A 100 -16.28 1.99 -6.02
N TYR A 101 -16.80 2.79 -5.08
CA TYR A 101 -16.03 3.32 -3.93
C TYR A 101 -15.73 2.29 -2.84
N ASN A 102 -16.21 1.05 -2.96
CA ASN A 102 -16.02 0.04 -1.94
C ASN A 102 -14.54 -0.33 -1.72
N VAL A 103 -13.71 -0.17 -2.76
CA VAL A 103 -12.25 -0.34 -2.65
C VAL A 103 -11.67 0.62 -1.61
N PHE A 104 -12.12 1.88 -1.60
CA PHE A 104 -11.68 2.87 -0.61
C PHE A 104 -12.25 2.56 0.78
N ILE A 105 -13.53 2.21 0.85
CA ILE A 105 -14.20 1.91 2.13
C ILE A 105 -13.57 0.70 2.83
N CYS A 106 -13.20 -0.35 2.08
CA CYS A 106 -12.48 -1.49 2.62
C CYS A 106 -10.98 -1.20 2.83
N GLY A 107 -10.37 -0.36 1.98
CA GLY A 107 -8.94 -0.08 1.99
C GLY A 107 -8.49 0.80 3.16
N ILE A 108 -9.18 1.92 3.42
CA ILE A 108 -8.83 2.88 4.47
C ILE A 108 -8.65 2.21 5.86
N PRO A 109 -9.63 1.44 6.40
CA PRO A 109 -9.47 0.83 7.72
C PRO A 109 -8.30 -0.15 7.76
N ILE A 110 -7.99 -0.79 6.64
CA ILE A 110 -6.90 -1.76 6.56
C ILE A 110 -5.55 -1.08 6.52
N CYS A 111 -5.42 -0.01 5.75
CA CYS A 111 -4.20 0.79 5.74
C CYS A 111 -3.92 1.36 7.14
N ILE A 112 -4.95 1.80 7.87
CA ILE A 112 -4.81 2.22 9.28
C ILE A 112 -4.36 1.06 10.17
N LEU A 113 -4.98 -0.12 10.07
CA LEU A 113 -4.57 -1.28 10.87
C LEU A 113 -3.14 -1.72 10.54
N ALA A 114 -2.77 -1.74 9.26
CA ALA A 114 -1.44 -2.10 8.81
C ALA A 114 -0.40 -1.10 9.33
N ILE A 115 -0.64 0.21 9.24
CA ILE A 115 0.33 1.21 9.68
C ILE A 115 0.60 1.16 11.19
N LEU A 116 -0.39 0.74 11.98
CA LEU A 116 -0.22 0.54 13.43
C LEU A 116 0.78 -0.58 13.75
N ILE A 117 0.84 -1.62 12.92
CA ILE A 117 1.73 -2.78 13.07
C ILE A 117 3.17 -2.45 12.61
N GLU A 118 3.31 -1.56 11.64
CA GLU A 118 4.62 -1.16 11.12
C GLU A 118 5.45 -0.40 12.17
N SER A 119 6.77 -0.58 12.13
CA SER A 119 7.71 0.07 13.04
C SER A 119 7.74 1.59 12.85
N LYS A 120 7.80 2.36 13.95
CA LYS A 120 7.83 3.84 13.90
C LYS A 120 9.00 4.39 13.05
N SER A 121 10.13 3.70 13.05
CA SER A 121 11.34 4.12 12.31
C SER A 121 11.16 4.13 10.79
N ARG A 122 10.23 3.34 10.24
CA ARG A 122 10.03 3.18 8.78
C ARG A 122 8.82 3.91 8.22
N ARG A 123 7.92 4.39 9.09
CA ARG A 123 6.70 5.10 8.68
C ARG A 123 7.01 6.38 7.90
N GLY A 124 8.04 7.13 8.28
CA GLY A 124 8.44 8.36 7.60
C GLY A 124 8.84 8.14 6.14
N PRO A 125 9.88 7.32 5.86
CA PRO A 125 10.29 7.01 4.49
C PRO A 125 9.17 6.39 3.65
N LEU A 126 8.38 5.48 4.25
CA LEU A 126 7.27 4.83 3.57
C LEU A 126 6.16 5.82 3.20
N ALA A 127 5.83 6.77 4.08
CA ALA A 127 4.81 7.78 3.82
C ALA A 127 5.20 8.70 2.67
N VAL A 128 6.46 9.14 2.61
CA VAL A 128 6.97 9.95 1.49
C VAL A 128 6.89 9.17 0.18
N TYR A 129 7.34 7.92 0.18
CA TYR A 129 7.26 7.05 -1.00
C TYR A 129 5.82 6.85 -1.49
N LEU A 130 4.90 6.51 -0.60
CA LEU A 130 3.49 6.29 -0.95
C LEU A 130 2.80 7.58 -1.41
N THR A 131 3.17 8.74 -0.84
CA THR A 131 2.65 10.04 -1.26
C THR A 131 3.10 10.36 -2.68
N ASN A 132 4.38 10.16 -3.00
CA ASN A 132 4.90 10.35 -4.35
C ASN A 132 4.19 9.44 -5.37
N LEU A 133 4.00 8.16 -5.00
CA LEU A 133 3.26 7.22 -5.84
C LEU A 133 1.79 7.63 -6.02
N ALA A 134 1.14 8.15 -4.97
CA ALA A 134 -0.24 8.64 -5.04
C ALA A 134 -0.37 9.85 -5.96
N ILE A 135 0.60 10.77 -5.93
CA ILE A 135 0.65 11.93 -6.82
C ILE A 135 0.85 11.48 -8.28
N GLU A 136 1.78 10.56 -8.53
CA GLU A 136 2.04 10.02 -9.87
C GLU A 136 0.80 9.36 -10.46
N THR A 137 0.18 8.45 -9.69
CA THR A 137 -1.05 7.77 -10.10
C THR A 137 -2.21 8.74 -10.27
N GLY A 138 -2.34 9.73 -9.38
CA GLY A 138 -3.31 10.81 -9.48
C GLY A 138 -3.15 11.63 -10.75
N TYR A 139 -1.94 12.06 -11.06
CA TYR A 139 -1.62 12.81 -12.28
C TYR A 139 -1.94 11.99 -13.53
N ARG A 140 -1.53 10.73 -13.59
CA ARG A 140 -1.85 9.83 -14.72
C ARG A 140 -3.36 9.64 -14.88
N MET A 141 -4.10 9.50 -13.79
CA MET A 141 -5.57 9.45 -13.83
C MET A 141 -6.19 10.76 -14.35
N LEU A 142 -5.63 11.93 -14.01
CA LEU A 142 -6.11 13.23 -14.49
C LEU A 142 -5.82 13.44 -15.99
N VAL A 143 -4.65 13.00 -16.46
CA VAL A 143 -4.26 13.05 -17.87
C VAL A 143 -5.17 12.16 -18.72
N GLU A 144 -5.42 10.92 -18.28
CA GLU A 144 -6.32 9.99 -18.97
C GLU A 144 -7.76 10.53 -19.06
N ARG A 145 -8.19 11.27 -18.03
CA ARG A 145 -9.51 11.93 -18.00
C ARG A 145 -9.56 13.23 -18.82
N LYS A 146 -8.45 13.62 -19.48
CA LYS A 146 -8.31 14.86 -20.26
C LYS A 146 -8.59 16.14 -19.45
N ILE A 147 -8.42 16.07 -18.13
CA ILE A 147 -8.57 17.24 -17.24
C ILE A 147 -7.28 18.07 -17.30
N VAL A 148 -6.13 17.41 -17.43
CA VAL A 148 -4.81 18.02 -17.52
C VAL A 148 -4.14 17.57 -18.82
N THR A 149 -3.52 18.49 -19.54
CA THR A 149 -2.73 18.16 -20.74
C THR A 149 -1.48 17.39 -20.35
N ALA A 150 -1.14 16.33 -21.09
CA ALA A 150 0.06 15.54 -20.84
C ALA A 150 1.31 16.39 -21.08
N VAL A 151 1.92 16.87 -20.00
CA VAL A 151 3.23 17.53 -20.04
C VAL A 151 4.32 16.46 -19.90
N PRO A 152 5.34 16.42 -20.77
CA PRO A 152 6.47 15.51 -20.62
C PRO A 152 7.18 15.79 -19.30
N ASN A 153 7.39 14.75 -18.47
CA ASN A 153 7.94 14.83 -17.11
C ASN A 153 7.09 15.64 -16.10
N GLY A 154 5.80 15.85 -16.34
CA GLY A 154 4.92 16.56 -15.38
C GLY A 154 4.81 15.88 -14.01
N GLU A 155 4.90 14.55 -13.99
CA GLU A 155 4.77 13.73 -12.77
C GLU A 155 5.94 13.98 -11.80
N THR A 156 7.16 14.11 -12.33
CA THR A 156 8.37 14.36 -11.52
C THR A 156 8.48 15.81 -11.05
N LEU A 157 7.93 16.78 -11.78
CA LEU A 157 7.90 18.18 -11.36
C LEU A 157 6.95 18.42 -10.17
N VAL A 158 5.77 17.80 -10.21
CA VAL A 158 4.79 17.91 -9.10
C VAL A 158 5.32 17.20 -7.85
N ALA A 159 5.93 16.02 -8.01
CA ALA A 159 6.59 15.32 -6.90
C ALA A 159 7.77 16.12 -6.32
N ALA A 160 8.62 16.72 -7.17
CA ALA A 160 9.76 17.52 -6.72
C ALA A 160 9.37 18.83 -6.02
N MET A 161 8.25 19.45 -6.41
CA MET A 161 7.71 20.62 -5.71
C MET A 161 7.22 20.24 -4.30
N ILE A 162 6.49 19.14 -4.18
CA ILE A 162 5.97 18.67 -2.90
C ILE A 162 7.11 18.17 -1.99
N GLU A 163 8.12 17.49 -2.54
CA GLU A 163 9.30 17.06 -1.79
C GLU A 163 10.08 18.26 -1.21
N LYS A 164 10.24 19.34 -1.97
CA LYS A 164 10.85 20.58 -1.45
C LYS A 164 10.06 21.20 -0.31
N ASP A 165 8.73 21.22 -0.39
CA ASP A 165 7.87 21.73 0.68
C ASP A 165 7.87 20.83 1.93
N LEU A 166 7.96 19.50 1.75
CA LEU A 166 8.05 18.53 2.84
C LEU A 166 9.42 18.56 3.54
N VAL A 167 10.51 18.75 2.80
CA VAL A 167 11.86 18.93 3.36
C VAL A 167 11.98 20.25 4.11
N SER A 168 11.40 21.33 3.57
CA SER A 168 11.34 22.63 4.25
C SER A 168 10.57 22.58 5.57
N LYS A 169 9.51 21.77 5.68
CA LYS A 169 8.76 21.57 6.93
C LYS A 169 9.36 20.52 7.86
N GLY A 170 10.29 19.70 7.38
CA GLY A 170 10.94 18.63 8.16
C GLY A 170 11.96 19.12 9.20
N GLU A 171 12.38 20.39 9.14
CA GLU A 171 13.22 21.02 10.17
C GLU A 171 12.43 21.39 11.43
N ASP A 172 11.10 21.49 11.33
CA ASP A 172 10.20 21.80 12.45
C ASP A 172 9.39 20.57 12.86
N GLY A 173 10.02 19.63 13.57
CA GLY A 173 9.34 18.68 14.47
C GLY A 173 8.24 17.78 13.89
N ILE A 174 8.60 16.53 13.60
CA ILE A 174 7.78 15.30 13.61
C ILE A 174 6.27 15.54 13.89
N SER A 175 5.52 15.95 12.87
CA SER A 175 4.06 15.83 12.81
C SER A 175 3.65 15.80 11.35
N VAL A 176 3.94 14.68 10.69
CA VAL A 176 3.29 14.33 9.41
C VAL A 176 1.88 13.87 9.74
N ALA A 177 1.01 14.84 10.02
CA ALA A 177 -0.42 14.68 10.13
C ALA A 177 -1.04 15.26 8.85
N PHE A 178 -1.11 14.48 7.77
CA PHE A 178 -2.00 14.76 6.64
C PHE A 178 -2.46 13.41 6.07
N VAL A 179 -3.70 13.03 6.38
CA VAL A 179 -4.88 13.14 5.50
C VAL A 179 -4.71 12.26 4.26
N PHE A 180 -5.12 11.00 4.39
CA PHE A 180 -6.31 10.42 3.75
C PHE A 180 -6.75 9.18 4.54
#